data_AF-A0A3B7R2U9-F1
#
_entry.id   AF-A0A3B7R2U9-F1
#
_cell.length_a   1.000
_cell.length_b   1.000
_cell.length_c   1.000
_cell.angle_alpha   90.00
_cell.angle_beta   90.00
_cell.angle_gamma   90.00
#
_symmetry.space_group_name_H-M   'P 1'
#
loop_
_entity.id
_entity.type
_entity.pdbx_description
1 polymer ?
#
loop_
_entity_poly.entity_id
_entity_poly.type
_entity_poly.pdbx_seq_one_letter_code
_entity_poly.pdbx_strand_id
1 'polypeptide(L)'
;MHNPYHPGDQKTHHYTVVPADFASFEAGNGLVHPVLSTFALGREMEWAGRLFVLEMREAGEEGIGTMLEVQHHAPAFEGETVRVTATFAALHGRELTCTVEARVGERLVATGRTGQRIVDKAKLEARFAALRAAH
;
A
#
# COMPACT_ATOMS: atom_id res chain seq x y z
N MET A 1 5.33 -9.17 18.04
CA MET A 1 5.76 -8.04 17.20
C MET A 1 6.79 -7.22 17.95
N HIS A 2 7.71 -6.62 17.22
CA HIS A 2 8.66 -5.63 17.70
C HIS A 2 8.48 -4.32 16.92
N ASN A 3 8.76 -3.16 17.53
CA ASN A 3 8.75 -1.89 16.80
C ASN A 3 10.10 -1.16 16.97
N PRO A 4 10.97 -1.17 15.94
CA PRO A 4 12.20 -0.40 15.95
C PRO A 4 12.04 1.03 15.42
N TYR A 5 10.83 1.44 15.01
CA TYR A 5 10.58 2.69 14.28
C TYR A 5 9.95 3.79 15.13
N HIS A 6 10.21 5.03 14.71
CA HIS A 6 9.69 6.27 15.27
C HIS A 6 8.93 7.10 14.21
N PRO A 7 8.00 7.98 14.63
CA PRO A 7 7.39 8.95 13.73
C PRO A 7 8.41 9.74 12.91
N GLY A 8 8.22 9.77 11.60
CA GLY A 8 9.14 10.41 10.65
C GLY A 8 10.11 9.45 9.95
N ASP A 9 10.30 8.23 10.45
CA ASP A 9 11.10 7.22 9.75
C ASP A 9 10.49 6.90 8.38
N GLN A 10 11.34 6.61 7.39
CA GLN A 10 10.89 6.42 6.01
C GLN A 10 11.32 5.07 5.44
N LYS A 11 10.44 4.52 4.60
CA LYS A 11 10.73 3.41 3.69
C LYS A 11 10.36 3.83 2.28
N THR A 12 11.19 3.44 1.33
CA THR A 12 11.01 3.79 -0.08
C THR A 12 10.95 2.54 -0.94
N HIS A 13 9.96 2.50 -1.81
CA HIS A 13 9.81 1.53 -2.88
C HIS A 13 9.91 2.25 -4.23
N HIS A 14 10.49 1.59 -5.23
CA HIS A 14 10.55 2.09 -6.60
C HIS A 14 9.82 1.10 -7.50
N TYR A 15 8.89 1.64 -8.29
CA TYR A 15 8.04 0.86 -9.18
C TYR A 15 8.05 1.45 -10.58
N THR A 16 8.18 0.61 -11.61
CA THR A 16 8.10 1.06 -13.01
C THR A 16 6.70 0.79 -13.54
N VAL A 17 6.04 1.81 -14.06
CA VAL A 17 4.68 1.70 -14.60
C VAL A 17 4.65 0.78 -15.81
N VAL A 18 3.75 -0.21 -15.80
CA VAL A 18 3.52 -1.14 -16.91
C VAL A 18 2.07 -1.07 -17.41
N PRO A 19 1.76 -1.59 -18.62
CA PRO A 19 0.41 -1.54 -19.17
C PRO A 19 -0.69 -2.16 -18.29
N ALA A 20 -0.34 -3.15 -17.47
CA ALA A 20 -1.27 -3.78 -16.53
C ALA A 20 -1.76 -2.83 -15.42
N ASP A 21 -1.10 -1.69 -15.22
CA ASP A 21 -1.45 -0.71 -14.19
C ASP A 21 -2.42 0.37 -14.66
N PHE A 22 -2.72 0.39 -15.96
CA PHE A 22 -3.53 1.43 -16.54
C PHE A 22 -4.97 1.41 -16.02
N ALA A 23 -5.61 2.58 -16.05
CA ALA A 23 -7.00 2.70 -15.66
C ALA A 23 -7.89 1.99 -16.68
N SER A 24 -8.24 0.73 -16.41
CA SER A 24 -9.11 -0.10 -17.25
C SER A 24 -10.24 -0.68 -16.41
N PHE A 25 -11.48 -0.58 -16.90
CA PHE A 25 -12.67 -1.11 -16.25
C PHE A 25 -13.42 -2.03 -17.22
N GLU A 26 -13.96 -3.14 -16.70
CA GLU A 26 -14.76 -4.09 -17.50
C GLU A 26 -16.04 -3.44 -18.04
N ALA A 27 -16.68 -2.58 -17.24
CA ALA A 27 -17.80 -1.76 -17.66
C ALA A 27 -17.28 -0.50 -18.38
N GLY A 28 -17.60 -0.35 -19.67
CA GLY A 28 -17.31 0.89 -20.44
C GLY A 28 -16.37 0.75 -21.64
N ASN A 29 -16.19 -0.45 -22.19
CA ASN A 29 -15.38 -0.72 -23.40
C ASN A 29 -13.85 -0.51 -23.27
N GLY A 30 -13.28 -0.67 -22.07
CA GLY A 30 -11.83 -0.88 -21.92
C GLY A 30 -11.03 0.26 -21.30
N LEU A 31 -9.82 0.47 -21.82
CA LEU A 31 -8.80 1.40 -21.32
C LEU A 31 -9.31 2.84 -21.29
N VAL A 32 -9.34 3.44 -20.09
CA VAL A 32 -9.74 4.85 -19.89
C VAL A 32 -8.57 5.77 -20.24
N HIS A 33 -7.42 5.58 -19.59
CA HIS A 33 -6.20 6.36 -19.83
C HIS A 33 -4.95 5.47 -19.69
N PRO A 34 -3.97 5.58 -20.61
CA PRO A 34 -2.71 4.82 -20.57
C PRO A 34 -1.70 5.43 -19.59
N VAL A 35 -2.12 5.57 -18.33
CA VAL A 35 -1.31 6.10 -17.23
C VAL A 35 -1.54 5.24 -15.99
N LEU A 36 -0.59 5.26 -15.07
CA LEU A 36 -0.70 4.60 -13.77
C LEU A 36 -2.03 4.96 -13.10
N SER A 37 -2.87 3.97 -12.83
CA SER A 37 -4.19 4.20 -12.23
C SER A 37 -4.10 4.48 -10.73
N THR A 38 -5.18 5.06 -10.18
CA THR A 38 -5.31 5.27 -8.74
C THR A 38 -5.32 3.95 -7.95
N PHE A 39 -5.86 2.86 -8.51
CA PHE A 39 -5.87 1.55 -7.83
C PHE A 39 -4.49 0.89 -7.86
N ALA A 40 -3.72 1.02 -8.94
CA ALA A 40 -2.33 0.59 -8.98
C ALA A 40 -1.45 1.44 -8.03
N LEU A 41 -1.65 2.76 -7.97
CA LEU A 41 -1.04 3.60 -6.93
C LEU A 41 -1.36 3.08 -5.53
N GLY A 42 -2.61 2.73 -5.27
CA GLY A 42 -3.04 2.13 -4.01
C GLY A 42 -2.21 0.91 -3.62
N ARG A 43 -2.05 -0.04 -4.54
CA ARG A 43 -1.21 -1.24 -4.38
C ARG A 43 0.22 -0.88 -4.00
N GLU A 44 0.85 0.06 -4.72
CA GLU A 44 2.24 0.44 -4.47
C GLU A 44 2.41 1.23 -3.15
N MET A 45 1.42 2.05 -2.78
CA MET A 45 1.40 2.74 -1.49
C MET A 45 1.27 1.75 -0.32
N GLU A 46 0.39 0.76 -0.42
CA GLU A 46 0.27 -0.32 0.56
C GLU A 46 1.58 -1.10 0.69
N TRP A 47 2.25 -1.39 -0.43
CA TRP A 47 3.53 -2.07 -0.43
C TRP A 47 4.62 -1.26 0.28
N ALA A 48 4.71 0.05 0.03
CA ALA A 48 5.67 0.92 0.71
C ALA A 48 5.45 0.93 2.24
N GLY A 49 4.19 1.02 2.71
CA GLY A 49 3.86 0.89 4.14
C GLY A 49 4.18 -0.49 4.71
N ARG A 50 3.97 -1.55 3.91
CA ARG A 50 4.26 -2.95 4.29
C ARG A 50 5.73 -3.19 4.61
N LEU A 51 6.65 -2.43 4.02
CA LEU A 51 8.09 -2.55 4.31
C LEU A 51 8.40 -2.36 5.81
N PHE A 52 7.69 -1.48 6.52
CA PHE A 52 7.80 -1.37 7.97
C PHE A 52 7.31 -2.66 8.66
N VAL A 53 6.13 -3.13 8.29
CA VAL A 53 5.50 -4.29 8.93
C VAL A 53 6.33 -5.57 8.74
N LEU A 54 7.01 -5.73 7.61
CA LEU A 54 7.90 -6.89 7.37
C LEU A 54 9.02 -6.99 8.41
N GLU A 55 9.52 -5.86 8.90
CA GLU A 55 10.57 -5.80 9.93
C GLU A 55 10.01 -5.77 11.37
N MET A 56 8.73 -5.41 11.53
CA MET A 56 8.05 -5.37 12.83
C MET A 56 7.44 -6.72 13.25
N ARG A 57 7.02 -7.54 12.27
CA ARG A 57 6.36 -8.82 12.54
C ARG A 57 7.33 -9.89 13.03
N GLU A 58 6.87 -10.72 13.95
CA GLU A 58 7.58 -11.92 14.40
C GLU A 58 7.12 -13.17 13.65
N ALA A 59 7.81 -14.29 13.89
CA ALA A 59 7.35 -15.59 13.42
C ALA A 59 5.94 -15.90 13.94
N GLY A 60 5.03 -16.29 13.04
CA GLY A 60 3.62 -16.53 13.36
C GLY A 60 2.72 -15.30 13.25
N GLU A 61 3.27 -14.12 12.97
CA GLU A 61 2.51 -12.89 12.74
C GLU A 61 2.40 -12.53 11.25
N GLU A 62 1.37 -11.78 10.89
CA GLU A 62 1.18 -11.22 9.56
C GLU A 62 0.60 -9.80 9.63
N GLY A 63 0.89 -8.96 8.63
CA GLY A 63 0.27 -7.65 8.44
C GLY A 63 -0.90 -7.72 7.47
N ILE A 64 -2.05 -7.13 7.85
CA ILE A 64 -3.21 -6.94 6.98
C ILE A 64 -3.51 -5.44 6.80
N GLY A 65 -3.92 -5.04 5.59
CA GLY A 65 -4.38 -3.68 5.33
C GLY A 65 -5.70 -3.39 6.06
N THR A 66 -5.81 -2.18 6.61
CA THR A 66 -7.02 -1.70 7.33
C THR A 66 -7.57 -0.40 6.78
N MET A 67 -6.75 0.37 6.07
CA MET A 67 -7.12 1.66 5.50
C MET A 67 -6.19 1.98 4.33
N LEU A 68 -6.76 2.55 3.26
CA LEU A 68 -6.01 3.14 2.16
C LEU A 68 -6.74 4.42 1.71
N GLU A 69 -5.98 5.50 1.59
CA GLU A 69 -6.43 6.79 1.10
C GLU A 69 -5.45 7.29 0.04
N VAL A 70 -5.94 7.72 -1.13
CA VAL A 70 -5.11 8.19 -2.25
C VAL A 70 -5.70 9.47 -2.83
N GLN A 71 -4.88 10.53 -2.90
CA GLN A 71 -5.13 11.71 -3.73
C GLN A 71 -4.17 11.68 -4.91
N HIS A 72 -4.72 11.60 -6.12
CA HIS A 72 -3.96 11.49 -7.35
C HIS A 72 -3.89 12.87 -8.02
N HIS A 73 -2.70 13.46 -8.03
CA HIS A 73 -2.47 14.86 -8.40
C HIS A 73 -1.96 15.03 -9.83
N ALA A 74 -1.16 14.08 -10.31
CA ALA A 74 -0.56 14.15 -11.65
C ALA A 74 -0.32 12.73 -12.20
N PRO A 75 -0.27 12.54 -13.53
CA PRO A 75 -0.06 11.23 -14.12
C PRO A 75 1.39 10.72 -13.94
N ALA A 76 1.51 9.38 -13.94
CA ALA A 76 2.75 8.67 -14.25
C ALA A 76 2.53 7.81 -15.50
N PHE A 77 3.42 7.93 -16.48
CA PHE A 77 3.36 7.27 -17.78
C PHE A 77 4.06 5.92 -17.76
N GLU A 78 3.73 5.07 -18.74
CA GLU A 78 4.43 3.81 -18.98
C GLU A 78 5.95 3.99 -19.02
N GLY A 79 6.67 3.10 -18.36
CA GLY A 79 8.14 3.13 -18.30
C GLY A 79 8.73 4.15 -17.33
N GLU A 80 7.93 5.09 -16.79
CA GLU A 80 8.41 5.96 -15.72
C GLU A 80 8.56 5.19 -14.41
N THR A 81 9.62 5.51 -13.65
CA THR A 81 9.81 4.99 -12.30
C THR A 81 9.16 5.92 -11.28
N VAL A 82 8.18 5.39 -10.56
CA VAL A 82 7.54 6.04 -9.42
C VAL A 82 8.29 5.67 -8.14
N ARG A 83 8.80 6.68 -7.45
CA ARG A 83 9.35 6.58 -6.09
C ARG A 83 8.21 6.76 -5.11
N VAL A 84 7.85 5.70 -4.40
CA VAL A 84 6.80 5.70 -3.37
C VAL A 84 7.46 5.68 -1.99
N THR A 85 7.27 6.72 -1.21
CA THR A 85 7.87 6.88 0.11
C THR A 85 6.79 6.86 1.18
N ALA A 86 6.80 5.83 2.01
CA ALA A 86 5.96 5.76 3.21
C ALA A 86 6.75 6.35 4.38
N THR A 87 6.11 7.25 5.12
CA THR A 87 6.63 7.82 6.37
C THR A 87 5.82 7.26 7.52
N PHE A 88 6.50 6.68 8.52
CA PHE A 88 5.89 6.18 9.73
C PHE A 88 5.19 7.33 10.45
N ALA A 89 3.88 7.25 10.61
CA ALA A 89 3.10 8.31 11.25
C ALA A 89 2.83 7.96 12.72
N ALA A 90 2.24 6.80 12.98
CA ALA A 90 1.94 6.35 14.32
C ALA A 90 1.74 4.83 14.39
N LEU A 91 2.00 4.26 15.57
CA LEU A 91 1.66 2.88 15.92
C LEU A 91 0.80 2.87 17.18
N HIS A 92 -0.47 2.51 17.03
CA HIS A 92 -1.43 2.41 18.13
C HIS A 92 -1.70 0.94 18.44
N GLY A 93 -1.09 0.44 19.51
CA GLY A 93 -1.12 -0.99 19.81
C GLY A 93 -0.43 -1.79 18.71
N ARG A 94 -1.19 -2.47 17.86
CA ARG A 94 -0.69 -3.29 16.74
C ARG A 94 -1.08 -2.72 15.36
N GLU A 95 -1.55 -1.47 15.35
CA GLU A 95 -2.05 -0.77 14.17
C GLU A 95 -1.05 0.31 13.74
N LEU A 96 -0.34 0.05 12.65
CA LEU A 96 0.57 1.01 12.01
C LEU A 96 -0.23 1.90 11.07
N THR A 97 0.05 3.20 11.11
CA THR A 97 -0.38 4.15 10.08
C THR A 97 0.82 4.86 9.47
N CYS A 98 0.77 5.08 8.17
CA CYS A 98 1.77 5.83 7.43
C CYS A 98 1.10 6.94 6.60
N THR A 99 1.83 8.04 6.39
CA THR A 99 1.58 8.95 5.26
C THR A 99 2.45 8.51 4.09
N VAL A 100 1.95 8.66 2.87
CA VAL A 100 2.65 8.19 1.67
C VAL A 100 2.69 9.27 0.61
N GLU A 101 3.82 9.38 -0.06
CA GLU A 101 4.02 10.25 -1.22
C GLU A 101 4.57 9.43 -2.40
N ALA A 102 4.03 9.64 -3.59
CA ALA A 102 4.50 9.06 -4.83
C ALA A 102 4.98 10.16 -5.78
N ARG A 103 6.20 10.01 -6.32
CA ARG A 103 6.82 10.97 -7.26
C ARG A 103 7.45 10.29 -8.47
N VAL A 104 7.45 11.01 -9.59
CA VAL A 104 8.33 10.73 -10.74
C VAL A 104 9.30 11.91 -10.87
N GLY A 105 10.58 11.69 -10.57
CA GLY A 105 11.52 12.79 -10.39
C GLY A 105 11.01 13.80 -9.34
N GLU A 106 10.83 15.05 -9.76
CA GLU A 106 10.27 16.13 -8.92
C GLU A 106 8.73 16.19 -8.96
N ARG A 107 8.09 15.56 -9.95
CA ARG A 107 6.62 15.62 -10.12
C ARG A 107 5.93 14.84 -9.00
N LEU A 108 5.10 15.54 -8.23
CA LEU A 108 4.20 14.92 -7.26
C LEU A 108 3.06 14.22 -8.01
N VAL A 109 3.07 12.89 -8.00
CA VAL A 109 2.05 12.05 -8.64
C VAL A 109 0.87 11.87 -7.70
N ALA A 110 1.12 11.48 -6.46
CA ALA A 110 0.06 11.25 -5.49
C ALA A 110 0.52 11.42 -4.04
N THR A 111 -0.44 11.70 -3.17
CA THR A 111 -0.29 11.62 -1.71
C THR A 111 -1.32 10.64 -1.15
N GLY A 112 -1.11 10.17 0.07
CA GLY A 112 -2.06 9.26 0.67
C GLY A 112 -1.72 8.85 2.09
N ARG A 113 -2.52 7.90 2.59
CA ARG A 113 -2.33 7.27 3.90
C ARG A 113 -2.61 5.79 3.81
N THR A 114 -1.87 5.00 4.58
CA THR A 114 -2.09 3.55 4.70
C THR A 114 -2.23 3.17 6.17
N GLY A 115 -3.06 2.17 6.45
CA GLY A 115 -3.20 1.52 7.74
C GLY A 115 -2.92 0.03 7.61
N GLN A 116 -2.13 -0.53 8.52
CA GLN A 116 -1.89 -1.97 8.59
C GLN A 116 -1.89 -2.48 10.03
N ARG A 117 -2.59 -3.59 10.26
CA ARG A 117 -2.62 -4.27 11.55
C ARG A 117 -1.77 -5.52 11.54
N ILE A 118 -0.90 -5.65 12.54
CA ILE A 118 -0.14 -6.89 12.76
C ILE A 118 -1.01 -7.84 13.58
N VAL A 119 -1.29 -9.03 13.05
CA VAL A 119 -2.18 -10.05 13.62
C VAL A 119 -1.49 -11.40 13.74
N ASP A 120 -2.06 -12.29 14.55
CA ASP A 120 -1.66 -13.70 14.61
C ASP A 120 -2.17 -14.44 13.36
N LYS A 121 -1.28 -15.17 12.68
CA LYS A 121 -1.58 -15.82 11.42
C LYS A 121 -2.61 -16.95 11.57
N ALA A 122 -2.48 -17.78 12.61
CA ALA A 122 -3.38 -18.91 12.83
C ALA A 122 -4.80 -18.44 13.16
N LYS A 123 -4.93 -17.37 13.96
CA LYS A 123 -6.22 -16.73 14.25
C LYS A 123 -6.85 -16.12 13.00
N LEU A 124 -6.06 -15.52 12.12
CA LEU A 124 -6.53 -14.97 10.85
C LEU A 124 -7.07 -16.09 9.93
N GLU A 125 -6.30 -17.17 9.77
CA GLU A 125 -6.69 -18.33 8.96
C GLU A 125 -7.96 -19.00 9.49
N ALA A 126 -8.06 -19.21 10.81
CA ALA A 126 -9.26 -19.76 11.44
C ALA A 126 -10.49 -18.86 11.20
N ARG A 127 -10.31 -17.54 11.24
CA ARG A 127 -11.38 -16.57 10.96
C ARG A 127 -11.83 -16.64 9.49
N PHE A 128 -10.89 -16.75 8.54
CA PHE A 128 -11.24 -16.93 7.13
C PHE A 128 -11.98 -18.24 6.87
N ALA A 129 -11.56 -19.34 7.50
CA ALA A 129 -12.24 -20.63 7.40
C ALA A 129 -13.68 -20.55 7.92
N ALA A 130 -13.87 -19.93 9.10
CA ALA A 130 -15.19 -19.73 9.69
C ALA A 130 -16.12 -18.89 8.80
N LEU A 131 -15.62 -17.80 8.21
CA LEU A 131 -16.40 -16.95 7.30
C LEU A 131 -16.82 -17.71 6.04
N ARG A 132 -15.93 -18.53 5.46
CA ARG A 132 -16.26 -19.35 4.28
C ARG A 132 -17.29 -20.42 4.58
N ALA A 133 -17.27 -21.00 5.78
CA ALA A 133 -18.24 -22.03 6.19
C ALA A 133 -19.63 -21.46 6.53
N ALA A 134 -19.75 -20.14 6.70
CA ALA A 134 -21.02 -19.45 6.97
C ALA A 134 -21.79 -19.07 5.68
N HIS A 135 -21.24 -19.42 4.51
CA HIS A 135 -21.84 -19.25 3.17
C HIS A 135 -22.12 -20.62 2.54
#